data_AF-A0A7M2WWK8-F1
#
_entry.id   AF-A0A7M2WWK8-F1
#
_cell.length_a   1.000
_cell.length_b   1.000
_cell.length_c   1.000
_cell.angle_alpha   90.00
_cell.angle_beta   90.00
_cell.angle_gamma   90.00
#
_symmetry.space_group_name_H-M   'P 1'
#
loop_
_entity.id
_entity.type
_entity.pdbx_description
1 polymer ?
#
loop_
_entity_poly.entity_id
_entity_poly.type
_entity_poly.pdbx_seq_one_letter_code
_entity_poly.pdbx_strand_id
1 'polypeptide(L)'
;MATYDEWFLGIVAYYRPLGFFVSPPFAGLSDLQCQRLIEQKHPNWFADQFLNPRVTGNSLKSLEDFIVQMDRSRVWTTDQEGVYESCGFYAQSIKSLAAIARGAFKPQDVSETWEEADGREFVIRVGFELAGTPMHLWINRCGDFANSGWIDMVNQVCGYRDPRFRLYPDSQDWRVIFQTDGDAAAMATRHWPTSNFDSISGIISYPPSDGAILRYKRDRWLYWHRGVFRYRIGDVAGAWDDWLLAEKLGFPDLYRRCDELTRDNGA
;
A
#
# COMPACT_ATOMS: atom_id res chain seq x y z
N MET A 1 33.80 1.16 19.70
CA MET A 1 32.87 1.33 18.56
C MET A 1 33.03 0.12 17.68
N ALA A 2 31.93 -0.55 17.31
CA ALA A 2 31.98 -1.61 16.31
C ALA A 2 32.52 -1.06 14.98
N THR A 3 33.25 -1.87 14.22
CA THR A 3 33.64 -1.52 12.84
C THR A 3 32.41 -1.48 11.93
N TYR A 4 32.54 -0.91 10.73
CA TYR A 4 31.47 -0.94 9.73
C TYR A 4 31.07 -2.39 9.40
N ASP A 5 32.04 -3.29 9.24
CA ASP A 5 31.79 -4.70 8.95
C ASP A 5 31.06 -5.39 10.12
N GLU A 6 31.51 -5.17 11.35
CA GLU A 6 30.84 -5.71 12.54
C GLU A 6 29.40 -5.18 12.67
N TRP A 7 29.20 -3.90 12.36
CA TRP A 7 27.87 -3.30 12.35
C TRP A 7 26.99 -3.93 11.25
N PHE A 8 27.48 -4.05 10.02
CA PHE A 8 26.73 -4.61 8.89
C PHE A 8 26.35 -6.06 9.17
N LEU A 9 27.31 -6.88 9.60
CA LEU A 9 27.06 -8.27 9.98
C LEU A 9 26.04 -8.35 11.12
N GLY A 10 26.10 -7.42 12.09
CA GLY A 10 25.10 -7.28 13.15
C GLY A 10 23.70 -6.95 12.62
N ILE A 11 23.57 -6.14 11.57
CA ILE A 11 22.29 -5.88 10.89
C ILE A 11 21.76 -7.17 10.24
N VAL A 12 22.56 -7.85 9.42
CA VAL A 12 22.12 -9.09 8.75
C VAL A 12 21.72 -10.15 9.77
N ALA A 13 22.54 -10.35 10.81
CA ALA A 13 22.27 -11.29 11.89
C ALA A 13 20.99 -10.94 12.68
N TYR A 14 20.68 -9.65 12.85
CA TYR A 14 19.47 -9.21 13.54
C TYR A 14 18.20 -9.47 12.72
N TYR A 15 18.21 -9.16 11.42
CA TYR A 15 17.02 -9.27 10.57
C TYR A 15 16.74 -10.70 10.09
N ARG A 16 17.76 -11.56 10.03
CA ARG A 16 17.61 -12.93 9.54
C ARG A 16 16.61 -13.78 10.35
N PRO A 17 16.61 -13.77 11.70
CA PRO A 17 15.56 -14.42 12.50
C PRO A 17 14.15 -13.91 12.24
N LEU A 18 13.99 -12.66 11.76
CA LEU A 18 12.69 -12.07 11.35
C LEU A 18 12.27 -12.50 9.93
N GLY A 19 13.05 -13.40 9.31
CA GLY A 19 12.81 -13.95 7.98
C GLY A 19 13.31 -13.08 6.84
N PHE A 20 14.22 -12.13 7.09
CA PHE A 20 14.94 -11.42 6.03
C PHE A 20 16.17 -12.20 5.57
N PHE A 21 16.59 -11.99 4.35
CA PHE A 21 17.78 -12.60 3.73
C PHE A 21 17.73 -14.14 3.71
N VAL A 22 16.54 -14.74 3.83
CA VAL A 22 16.35 -16.21 3.78
C VAL A 22 15.86 -16.71 2.42
N SER A 23 15.40 -15.80 1.56
CA SER A 23 14.91 -16.09 0.20
C SER A 23 15.95 -15.73 -0.86
N PRO A 24 15.87 -16.26 -2.08
CA PRO A 24 16.71 -15.80 -3.18
C PRO A 24 16.63 -14.28 -3.35
N PRO A 25 17.76 -13.59 -3.62
CA PRO A 25 19.09 -14.14 -3.92
C PRO A 25 19.95 -14.46 -2.68
N PHE A 26 19.44 -14.27 -1.46
CA PHE A 26 20.21 -14.41 -0.21
C PHE A 26 20.14 -15.81 0.42
N ALA A 27 19.21 -16.65 -0.06
CA ALA A 27 19.02 -18.01 0.43
C ALA A 27 20.34 -18.80 0.47
N GLY A 28 20.65 -19.37 1.64
CA GLY A 28 21.84 -20.20 1.86
C GLY A 28 23.17 -19.44 1.99
N LEU A 29 23.17 -18.10 1.84
CA LEU A 29 24.39 -17.30 2.04
C LEU A 29 24.69 -17.13 3.53
N SER A 30 25.97 -17.18 3.91
CA SER A 30 26.43 -16.69 5.22
C SER A 30 26.23 -15.17 5.33
N ASP A 31 26.32 -14.62 6.55
CA ASP A 31 26.17 -13.17 6.75
C ASP A 31 27.24 -12.37 5.98
N LEU A 32 28.47 -12.88 5.94
CA LEU A 32 29.56 -12.27 5.15
C LEU A 32 29.30 -12.34 3.64
N GLN A 33 28.74 -13.45 3.15
CA GLN A 33 28.36 -13.57 1.74
C GLN A 33 27.19 -12.63 1.39
N CYS A 34 26.24 -12.46 2.31
CA CYS A 34 25.13 -11.52 2.18
C CYS A 34 25.64 -10.07 2.08
N GLN A 35 26.53 -9.67 2.99
CA GLN A 35 27.18 -8.36 2.95
C GLN A 35 27.85 -8.11 1.58
N ARG A 36 28.72 -9.03 1.14
CA ARG A 36 29.44 -8.91 -0.13
C ARG A 36 28.50 -8.79 -1.33
N LEU A 37 27.40 -9.52 -1.33
CA LEU A 37 26.40 -9.45 -2.40
C LEU A 37 25.72 -8.08 -2.45
N ILE A 38 25.39 -7.49 -1.30
CA ILE A 38 24.79 -6.15 -1.22
C ILE A 38 25.80 -5.09 -1.68
N GLU A 39 27.05 -5.19 -1.22
CA GLU A 39 28.13 -4.29 -1.63
C GLU A 39 28.40 -4.34 -3.14
N GLN A 40 28.43 -5.54 -3.71
CA GLN A 40 28.66 -5.74 -5.15
C GLN A 40 27.55 -5.14 -6.03
N LYS A 41 26.30 -5.10 -5.55
CA LYS A 41 25.18 -4.52 -6.32
C LYS A 41 25.22 -3.00 -6.36
N HIS A 42 25.93 -2.36 -5.43
CA HIS A 42 25.95 -0.90 -5.29
C HIS A 42 27.37 -0.36 -5.09
N PRO A 43 28.34 -0.70 -5.96
CA PRO A 43 29.75 -0.43 -5.74
C PRO A 43 30.04 1.06 -5.58
N ASN A 44 29.31 1.92 -6.30
CA ASN A 44 29.49 3.36 -6.25
C ASN A 44 29.09 3.95 -4.88
N TRP A 45 28.02 3.45 -4.25
CA TRP A 45 27.54 4.01 -2.99
C TRP A 45 28.52 3.72 -1.82
N PHE A 46 29.21 2.59 -1.90
CA PHE A 46 30.26 2.24 -0.96
C PHE A 46 31.60 2.92 -1.29
N ALA A 47 31.95 3.03 -2.58
CA ALA A 47 33.16 3.73 -3.02
C ALA A 47 33.13 5.23 -2.70
N ASP A 48 31.99 5.88 -2.91
CA ASP A 48 31.80 7.32 -2.70
C ASP A 48 31.65 7.69 -1.21
N GLN A 49 31.72 6.71 -0.31
CA GLN A 49 31.48 6.87 1.12
C GLN A 49 30.13 7.51 1.48
N PHE A 50 29.17 7.50 0.53
CA PHE A 50 27.82 8.02 0.73
C PHE A 50 27.14 7.37 1.94
N LEU A 51 27.46 6.09 2.17
CA LEU A 51 26.96 5.27 3.26
C LEU A 51 27.99 5.08 4.40
N ASN A 52 29.04 5.89 4.50
CA ASN A 52 30.05 5.72 5.55
C ASN A 52 29.53 6.17 6.94
N PRO A 53 29.37 5.25 7.91
CA PRO A 53 28.90 5.56 9.26
C PRO A 53 29.73 6.60 10.00
N ARG A 54 31.02 6.70 9.64
CA ARG A 54 32.00 7.53 10.35
C ARG A 54 31.98 8.98 9.88
N VAL A 55 31.33 9.27 8.75
CA VAL A 55 31.34 10.60 8.10
C VAL A 55 30.04 11.37 8.34
N THR A 56 28.93 10.68 8.59
CA THR A 56 27.59 11.30 8.69
C THR A 56 26.79 10.69 9.84
N GLY A 57 26.49 11.47 10.89
CA GLY A 57 25.86 10.96 12.13
C GLY A 57 24.48 10.29 11.96
N ASN A 58 23.77 10.58 10.86
CA ASN A 58 22.47 9.96 10.52
C ASN A 58 22.59 8.80 9.52
N SER A 59 23.77 8.50 8.96
CA SER A 59 23.89 7.53 7.86
C SER A 59 23.67 6.09 8.28
N LEU A 60 23.92 5.72 9.53
CA LEU A 60 23.71 4.35 9.99
C LEU A 60 22.25 3.91 9.87
N LYS A 61 21.31 4.81 10.17
CA LYS A 61 19.89 4.54 10.02
C LYS A 61 19.52 4.39 8.54
N SER A 62 19.89 5.36 7.71
CA SER A 62 19.63 5.32 6.27
C SER A 62 20.29 4.10 5.60
N LEU A 63 21.44 3.67 6.10
CA LEU A 63 22.14 2.48 5.64
C LEU A 63 21.46 1.19 6.09
N GLU A 64 20.97 1.11 7.33
CA GLU A 64 20.16 -0.03 7.77
C GLU A 64 18.91 -0.18 6.90
N ASP A 65 18.18 0.92 6.72
CA ASP A 65 17.03 1.00 5.83
C ASP A 65 17.37 0.52 4.41
N PHE A 66 18.49 1.00 3.86
CA PHE A 66 18.99 0.62 2.55
C PHE A 66 19.34 -0.87 2.44
N ILE A 67 20.01 -1.43 3.45
CA ILE A 67 20.38 -2.86 3.48
C ILE A 67 19.12 -3.72 3.51
N VAL A 68 18.17 -3.37 4.36
CA VAL A 68 16.95 -4.17 4.57
C VAL A 68 16.05 -4.14 3.33
N GLN A 69 15.93 -3.00 2.62
CA GLN A 69 15.13 -2.94 1.38
C GLN A 69 15.72 -3.76 0.22
N MET A 70 16.97 -4.21 0.31
CA MET A 70 17.55 -5.12 -0.70
C MET A 70 16.85 -6.48 -0.71
N ASP A 71 16.24 -6.89 0.40
CA ASP A 71 15.41 -8.08 0.46
C ASP A 71 14.00 -7.80 -0.08
N ARG A 72 13.88 -7.87 -1.41
CA ARG A 72 12.60 -7.72 -2.12
C ARG A 72 11.56 -8.80 -1.79
N SER A 73 11.95 -9.89 -1.11
CA SER A 73 10.99 -10.89 -0.61
C SER A 73 10.29 -10.46 0.69
N ARG A 74 10.80 -9.41 1.35
CA ARG A 74 10.26 -8.88 2.61
C ARG A 74 9.85 -7.42 2.52
N VAL A 75 10.46 -6.66 1.62
CA VAL A 75 10.19 -5.24 1.41
C VAL A 75 9.70 -5.03 -0.01
N TRP A 76 8.46 -4.55 -0.14
CA TRP A 76 8.00 -3.98 -1.39
C TRP A 76 8.40 -2.51 -1.43
N THR A 77 9.15 -2.11 -2.44
CA THR A 77 9.45 -0.70 -2.70
C THR A 77 8.81 -0.28 -4.01
N THR A 78 8.24 0.90 -4.02
CA THR A 78 7.65 1.50 -5.22
C THR A 78 7.82 3.00 -5.19
N ASP A 79 7.93 3.58 -6.37
CA ASP A 79 7.65 5.00 -6.57
C ASP A 79 6.15 5.21 -6.37
N GLN A 80 5.77 6.30 -5.68
CA GLN A 80 4.37 6.69 -5.50
C GLN A 80 3.84 7.51 -6.68
N GLU A 81 4.70 7.97 -7.59
CA GLU A 81 4.34 8.72 -8.78
C GLU A 81 4.00 7.79 -9.95
N GLY A 82 3.50 8.36 -11.03
CA GLY A 82 3.18 7.61 -12.24
C GLY A 82 1.95 6.72 -12.16
N VAL A 83 1.01 7.04 -11.27
CA VAL A 83 -0.26 6.32 -11.12
C VAL A 83 -1.22 6.71 -12.25
N TYR A 84 -1.26 5.86 -13.27
CA TYR A 84 -2.07 6.02 -14.48
C TYR A 84 -2.83 4.73 -14.81
N GLU A 85 -3.91 4.84 -15.58
CA GLU A 85 -4.70 3.68 -16.02
C GLU A 85 -3.85 2.61 -16.73
N SER A 86 -2.90 3.04 -17.57
CA SER A 86 -2.06 2.13 -18.34
C SER A 86 -1.07 1.32 -17.51
N CYS A 87 -0.76 1.73 -16.28
CA CYS A 87 0.21 1.02 -15.43
C CYS A 87 -0.47 0.05 -14.45
N GLY A 88 -1.75 0.21 -14.12
CA GLY A 88 -2.45 -0.67 -13.17
C GLY A 88 -1.75 -0.72 -11.81
N PHE A 89 -1.34 0.44 -11.30
CA PHE A 89 -0.49 0.60 -10.12
C PHE A 89 -1.01 -0.20 -8.92
N TYR A 90 -2.29 -0.06 -8.56
CA TYR A 90 -2.87 -0.68 -7.37
C TYR A 90 -3.04 -2.19 -7.56
N ALA A 91 -3.46 -2.66 -8.74
CA ALA A 91 -3.55 -4.09 -9.02
C ALA A 91 -2.17 -4.77 -8.95
N GLN A 92 -1.13 -4.13 -9.49
CA GLN A 92 0.25 -4.61 -9.34
C GLN A 92 0.70 -4.57 -7.87
N SER A 93 0.36 -3.49 -7.16
CA SER A 93 0.71 -3.33 -5.75
C SER A 93 0.06 -4.39 -4.86
N ILE A 94 -1.20 -4.77 -5.10
CA ILE A 94 -1.87 -5.88 -4.39
C ILE A 94 -1.09 -7.20 -4.58
N LYS A 95 -0.59 -7.48 -5.78
CA LYS A 95 0.26 -8.66 -6.05
C LYS A 95 1.61 -8.57 -5.34
N SER A 96 2.21 -7.39 -5.29
CA SER A 96 3.46 -7.14 -4.56
C SER A 96 3.29 -7.31 -3.04
N LEU A 97 2.17 -6.81 -2.47
CA LEU A 97 1.82 -7.05 -1.08
C LEU A 97 1.65 -8.55 -0.79
N ALA A 98 1.01 -9.29 -1.68
CA ALA A 98 0.86 -10.74 -1.54
C ALA A 98 2.22 -11.47 -1.51
N ALA A 99 3.16 -11.05 -2.36
CA ALA A 99 4.50 -11.62 -2.42
C ALA A 99 5.26 -11.47 -1.09
N ILE A 100 5.18 -10.29 -0.45
CA ILE A 100 5.87 -10.05 0.84
C ILE A 100 5.11 -10.60 2.06
N ALA A 101 3.83 -10.95 1.91
CA ALA A 101 2.97 -11.39 3.01
C ALA A 101 3.21 -12.84 3.48
N ARG A 102 4.15 -13.57 2.88
CA ARG A 102 4.49 -14.96 3.24
C ARG A 102 3.27 -15.89 3.28
N GLY A 103 2.34 -15.68 2.36
CA GLY A 103 1.10 -16.46 2.25
C GLY A 103 0.00 -16.07 3.24
N ALA A 104 0.18 -15.05 4.09
CA ALA A 104 -0.90 -14.53 4.93
C ALA A 104 -1.94 -13.73 4.14
N PHE A 105 -1.54 -13.15 3.01
CA PHE A 105 -2.41 -12.43 2.07
C PHE A 105 -2.31 -13.11 0.70
N LYS A 106 -3.42 -13.69 0.23
CA LYS A 106 -3.50 -14.45 -1.02
C LYS A 106 -4.66 -13.95 -1.89
N PRO A 107 -4.58 -12.71 -2.41
CA PRO A 107 -5.61 -12.17 -3.28
C PRO A 107 -5.68 -12.96 -4.59
N GLN A 108 -6.90 -13.19 -5.07
CA GLN A 108 -7.17 -13.78 -6.39
C GLN A 108 -7.91 -12.76 -7.26
N ASP A 109 -7.97 -13.02 -8.57
CA ASP A 109 -8.75 -12.22 -9.53
C ASP A 109 -8.56 -10.70 -9.41
N VAL A 110 -7.30 -10.30 -9.22
CA VAL A 110 -6.92 -8.91 -9.01
C VAL A 110 -7.12 -8.09 -10.29
N SER A 111 -7.91 -7.03 -10.18
CA SER A 111 -8.23 -6.11 -11.27
C SER A 111 -8.20 -4.66 -10.78
N GLU A 112 -7.97 -3.76 -11.73
CA GLU A 112 -8.04 -2.31 -11.52
C GLU A 112 -8.79 -1.70 -12.69
N THR A 113 -9.79 -0.88 -12.40
CA THR A 113 -10.60 -0.19 -13.40
C THR A 113 -10.71 1.28 -13.03
N TRP A 114 -10.54 2.14 -14.03
CA TRP A 114 -10.63 3.59 -13.86
C TRP A 114 -12.00 4.03 -14.36
N GLU A 115 -12.80 4.60 -13.46
CA GLU A 115 -14.14 5.07 -13.78
C GLU A 115 -14.15 6.59 -13.72
N GLU A 116 -14.35 7.20 -14.89
CA GLU A 116 -14.72 8.61 -14.98
C GLU A 116 -16.21 8.74 -14.67
N ALA A 117 -16.60 9.68 -13.80
CA ALA A 117 -17.95 10.23 -13.90
C ALA A 117 -17.90 11.74 -14.08
N ASP A 118 -18.68 12.18 -15.04
CA ASP A 118 -19.05 13.57 -15.25
C ASP A 118 -17.89 14.53 -15.56
N GLY A 119 -16.82 14.04 -16.21
CA GLY A 119 -15.80 14.89 -16.82
C GLY A 119 -14.86 15.59 -15.82
N ARG A 120 -14.86 15.20 -14.54
CA ARG A 120 -14.19 15.96 -13.48
C ARG A 120 -13.12 15.17 -12.73
N GLU A 121 -13.41 13.96 -12.28
CA GLU A 121 -12.43 13.14 -11.55
C GLU A 121 -12.61 11.64 -11.88
N PHE A 122 -11.49 10.91 -11.87
CA PHE A 122 -11.49 9.46 -11.96
C PHE A 122 -11.55 8.87 -10.55
N VAL A 123 -12.39 7.87 -10.40
CA VAL A 123 -12.33 6.95 -9.26
C VAL A 123 -11.75 5.63 -9.73
N ILE A 124 -10.83 5.13 -8.95
CA ILE A 124 -10.09 3.90 -9.24
C ILE A 124 -10.73 2.80 -8.40
N ARG A 125 -11.28 1.80 -9.06
CA ARG A 125 -11.80 0.60 -8.40
C ARG A 125 -10.78 -0.51 -8.52
N VAL A 126 -10.36 -1.04 -7.37
CA VAL A 126 -9.44 -2.18 -7.27
C VAL A 126 -10.23 -3.38 -6.76
N GLY A 127 -10.41 -4.39 -7.60
CA GLY A 127 -11.11 -5.63 -7.24
C GLY A 127 -10.13 -6.77 -6.96
N PHE A 128 -10.42 -7.60 -5.98
CA PHE A 128 -9.72 -8.87 -5.74
C PHE A 128 -10.59 -9.79 -4.86
N GLU A 129 -10.32 -11.08 -4.86
CA GLU A 129 -10.99 -12.04 -3.97
C GLU A 129 -10.07 -12.42 -2.80
N LEU A 130 -10.63 -12.46 -1.59
CA LEU A 130 -9.99 -13.05 -0.41
C LEU A 130 -10.83 -14.21 0.12
N ALA A 131 -10.25 -15.42 0.06
CA ALA A 131 -10.87 -16.64 0.59
C ALA A 131 -12.33 -16.83 0.14
N GLY A 132 -12.61 -16.69 -1.16
CA GLY A 132 -13.97 -16.81 -1.71
C GLY A 132 -14.83 -15.55 -1.57
N THR A 133 -14.33 -14.49 -0.92
CA THR A 133 -15.09 -13.25 -0.71
C THR A 133 -14.59 -12.15 -1.64
N PRO A 134 -15.43 -11.60 -2.53
CA PRO A 134 -15.05 -10.49 -3.38
C PRO A 134 -14.83 -9.22 -2.53
N MET A 135 -13.71 -8.57 -2.77
CA MET A 135 -13.30 -7.31 -2.15
C MET A 135 -13.14 -6.24 -3.22
N HIS A 136 -13.60 -5.03 -2.92
CA HIS A 136 -13.38 -3.85 -3.75
C HIS A 136 -12.85 -2.70 -2.91
N LEU A 137 -11.82 -2.03 -3.40
CA LEU A 137 -11.38 -0.73 -2.91
C LEU A 137 -11.77 0.33 -3.94
N TRP A 138 -12.40 1.40 -3.49
CA TRP A 138 -12.71 2.59 -4.26
C TRP A 138 -11.75 3.67 -3.82
N ILE A 139 -10.95 4.22 -4.73
CA ILE A 139 -9.84 5.11 -4.42
C ILE A 139 -9.96 6.36 -5.28
N ASN A 140 -9.92 7.55 -4.67
CA ASN A 140 -9.80 8.78 -5.42
C ASN A 140 -8.44 8.88 -6.09
N ARG A 141 -8.45 9.40 -7.32
CA ARG A 141 -7.23 9.82 -7.97
C ARG A 141 -6.60 11.02 -7.23
N CYS A 142 -5.28 10.97 -7.03
CA CYS A 142 -4.50 12.06 -6.45
C CYS A 142 -3.45 12.57 -7.47
N GLY A 143 -3.91 13.16 -8.57
CA GLY A 143 -3.01 13.51 -9.68
C GLY A 143 -2.39 12.26 -10.31
N ASP A 144 -1.06 12.23 -10.36
CA ASP A 144 -0.23 11.07 -10.71
C ASP A 144 0.37 10.35 -9.48
N PHE A 145 -0.01 10.75 -8.26
CA PHE A 145 0.42 10.14 -7.02
C PHE A 145 -0.55 9.07 -6.52
N ALA A 146 -0.01 8.04 -5.86
CA ALA A 146 -0.77 7.04 -5.13
C ALA A 146 -1.36 7.61 -3.83
N ASN A 147 -2.57 7.17 -3.46
CA ASN A 147 -3.18 7.53 -2.18
C ASN A 147 -2.76 6.56 -1.06
N SER A 148 -1.84 6.96 -0.18
CA SER A 148 -1.22 6.06 0.82
C SER A 148 -2.19 5.34 1.76
N GLY A 149 -3.41 5.87 1.96
CA GLY A 149 -4.43 5.23 2.79
C GLY A 149 -4.89 3.86 2.28
N TRP A 150 -4.52 3.47 1.05
CA TRP A 150 -4.95 2.20 0.46
C TRP A 150 -4.31 1.00 1.16
N ILE A 151 -3.11 1.15 1.72
CA ILE A 151 -2.44 0.13 2.53
C ILE A 151 -3.21 -0.14 3.82
N ASP A 152 -3.65 0.93 4.49
CA ASP A 152 -4.47 0.80 5.70
C ASP A 152 -5.80 0.13 5.38
N MET A 153 -6.39 0.47 4.23
CA MET A 153 -7.59 -0.21 3.77
C MET A 153 -7.37 -1.70 3.54
N VAL A 154 -6.25 -2.11 2.92
CA VAL A 154 -5.90 -3.53 2.77
C VAL A 154 -5.79 -4.23 4.12
N ASN A 155 -5.15 -3.61 5.10
CA ASN A 155 -5.10 -4.15 6.46
C ASN A 155 -6.49 -4.37 7.06
N GLN A 156 -7.39 -3.40 6.87
CA GLN A 156 -8.76 -3.47 7.39
C GLN A 156 -9.60 -4.54 6.71
N VAL A 157 -9.56 -4.67 5.38
CA VAL A 157 -10.33 -5.72 4.67
C VAL A 157 -9.81 -7.12 4.96
N CYS A 158 -8.53 -7.24 5.33
CA CYS A 158 -7.96 -8.49 5.84
C CYS A 158 -8.38 -8.80 7.29
N GLY A 159 -9.08 -7.88 7.98
CA GLY A 159 -9.52 -8.07 9.36
C GLY A 159 -8.38 -8.07 10.38
N TYR A 160 -7.23 -7.50 10.04
CA TYR A 160 -6.12 -7.43 10.99
C TYR A 160 -6.46 -6.44 12.11
N ARG A 161 -6.42 -6.90 13.37
CA ARG A 161 -6.63 -6.04 14.55
C ARG A 161 -5.55 -4.96 14.66
N ASP A 162 -4.31 -5.35 14.37
CA ASP A 162 -3.16 -4.46 14.25
C ASP A 162 -2.66 -4.47 12.81
N PRO A 163 -2.30 -3.30 12.22
CA PRO A 163 -1.80 -3.25 10.85
C PRO A 163 -0.56 -4.14 10.65
N ARG A 164 -0.63 -5.05 9.68
CA ARG A 164 0.45 -5.96 9.31
C ARG A 164 1.25 -5.46 8.13
N PHE A 165 0.61 -4.84 7.15
CA PHE A 165 1.31 -4.06 6.13
C PHE A 165 1.64 -2.69 6.71
N ARG A 166 2.91 -2.41 6.92
CA ARG A 166 3.41 -1.12 7.42
C ARG A 166 4.08 -0.35 6.29
N LEU A 167 3.55 0.83 6.01
CA LEU A 167 4.12 1.78 5.08
C LEU A 167 5.18 2.65 5.78
N TYR A 168 6.35 2.72 5.18
CA TYR A 168 7.51 3.51 5.57
C TYR A 168 7.87 4.43 4.40
N PRO A 169 7.32 5.65 4.36
CA PRO A 169 7.60 6.59 3.30
C PRO A 169 9.05 7.09 3.41
N ASP A 170 9.64 7.34 2.26
CA ASP A 170 10.77 8.25 2.10
C ASP A 170 10.31 9.39 1.16
N SER A 171 11.16 10.39 0.99
CA SER A 171 11.01 11.52 0.08
C SER A 171 10.83 11.14 -1.39
N GLN A 172 11.16 9.92 -1.80
CA GLN A 172 11.09 9.46 -3.19
C GLN A 172 10.34 8.15 -3.39
N ASP A 173 10.41 7.22 -2.42
CA ASP A 173 9.82 5.90 -2.56
C ASP A 173 8.97 5.54 -1.33
N TRP A 174 7.97 4.70 -1.57
CA TRP A 174 7.27 3.96 -0.53
C TRP A 174 7.94 2.62 -0.28
N ARG A 175 8.05 2.25 0.99
CA ARG A 175 8.49 0.91 1.41
C ARG A 175 7.40 0.28 2.26
N VAL A 176 6.97 -0.91 1.91
CA VAL A 176 5.99 -1.67 2.68
C VAL A 176 6.60 -2.96 3.17
N ILE A 177 6.44 -3.22 4.46
CA ILE A 177 6.87 -4.46 5.11
C ILE A 177 5.64 -5.16 5.66
N PHE A 178 5.54 -6.47 5.44
CA PHE A 178 4.57 -7.31 6.14
C PHE A 178 5.15 -7.84 7.45
N GLN A 179 4.57 -7.41 8.55
CA GLN A 179 4.94 -7.77 9.92
C GLN A 179 3.98 -8.80 10.50
N THR A 180 4.52 -9.89 11.03
CA THR A 180 3.80 -10.71 12.01
C THR A 180 3.81 -10.04 13.37
N ASP A 181 3.02 -10.57 14.31
CA ASP A 181 2.97 -10.06 15.68
C ASP A 181 4.36 -10.13 16.36
N GLY A 182 5.18 -11.13 16.02
CA GLY A 182 6.58 -11.23 16.46
C GLY A 182 7.51 -10.21 15.79
N ASP A 183 7.32 -9.94 14.50
CA ASP A 183 8.12 -8.96 13.75
C ASP A 183 7.88 -7.53 14.29
N ALA A 184 6.62 -7.17 14.59
CA ALA A 184 6.26 -5.83 15.02
C ALA A 184 6.98 -5.40 16.31
N ALA A 185 7.06 -6.28 17.30
CA ALA A 185 7.76 -6.00 18.55
C ALA A 185 9.28 -5.83 18.35
N ALA A 186 9.89 -6.66 17.50
CA ALA A 186 11.30 -6.53 17.17
C ALA A 186 11.57 -5.23 16.41
N MET A 187 10.80 -4.95 15.37
CA MET A 187 10.95 -3.76 14.52
C MET A 187 10.69 -2.46 15.28
N ALA A 188 9.84 -2.44 16.30
CA ALA A 188 9.60 -1.28 17.15
C ALA A 188 10.86 -0.83 17.94
N THR A 189 11.81 -1.75 18.17
CA THR A 189 13.11 -1.43 18.80
C THR A 189 14.10 -0.79 17.82
N ARG A 190 13.76 -0.74 16.53
CA ARG A 190 14.55 -0.13 15.45
C ARG A 190 13.94 1.20 15.02
N HIS A 191 14.75 2.07 14.45
CA HIS A 191 14.37 3.45 14.13
C HIS A 191 13.51 3.61 12.87
N TRP A 192 12.80 2.59 12.40
CA TRP A 192 11.96 2.71 11.20
C TRP A 192 10.85 3.73 11.46
N PRO A 193 10.85 4.89 10.76
CA PRO A 193 9.86 5.91 11.01
C PRO A 193 8.50 5.40 10.53
N THR A 194 7.64 4.97 11.45
CA THR A 194 6.24 4.73 11.11
C THR A 194 5.60 6.09 10.90
N SER A 195 5.24 6.41 9.66
CA SER A 195 4.34 7.53 9.42
C SER A 195 2.93 7.10 9.78
N ASN A 196 2.29 7.81 10.71
CA ASN A 196 0.84 7.85 10.75
C ASN A 196 0.42 8.79 9.61
N PHE A 197 0.16 8.25 8.42
CA PHE A 197 -0.52 9.04 7.42
C PHE A 197 -1.97 9.18 7.85
N ASP A 198 -2.32 10.36 8.36
CA ASP A 198 -3.69 10.69 8.77
C ASP A 198 -4.66 10.80 7.57
N SER A 199 -4.20 10.60 6.33
CA SER A 199 -5.00 10.71 5.11
C SER A 199 -5.59 9.37 4.68
N ILE A 200 -6.49 8.80 5.49
CA ILE A 200 -7.40 7.73 5.06
C ILE A 200 -8.58 8.31 4.22
N SER A 201 -8.50 9.59 3.85
CA SER A 201 -9.47 10.26 2.98
C SER A 201 -9.43 9.72 1.55
N GLY A 202 -10.60 9.61 0.92
CA GLY A 202 -10.72 9.25 -0.49
C GLY A 202 -10.54 7.77 -0.78
N ILE A 203 -10.83 6.88 0.19
CA ILE A 203 -10.85 5.42 -0.04
C ILE A 203 -12.08 4.80 0.63
N ILE A 204 -12.76 3.83 0.02
CA ILE A 204 -13.85 3.05 0.65
C ILE A 204 -13.76 1.58 0.23
N SER A 205 -14.07 0.64 1.13
CA SER A 205 -14.13 -0.79 0.82
C SER A 205 -15.55 -1.30 0.59
N TYR A 206 -15.65 -2.42 -0.12
CA TYR A 206 -16.83 -3.26 -0.18
C TYR A 206 -16.44 -4.75 -0.13
N PRO A 207 -17.10 -5.59 0.69
CA PRO A 207 -18.07 -5.19 1.73
C PRO A 207 -17.42 -4.23 2.75
N PRO A 208 -18.21 -3.36 3.40
CA PRO A 208 -17.66 -2.47 4.43
C PRO A 208 -17.09 -3.32 5.56
N SER A 209 -15.88 -3.01 6.02
CA SER A 209 -15.34 -3.62 7.25
C SER A 209 -15.98 -2.98 8.48
N ASP A 210 -16.11 -3.73 9.59
CA ASP A 210 -16.72 -3.24 10.84
C ASP A 210 -16.00 -1.99 11.44
N GLY A 211 -14.77 -1.70 10.99
CA GLY A 211 -14.01 -0.49 11.33
C GLY A 211 -14.09 0.66 10.31
N ALA A 212 -14.62 0.40 9.10
CA ALA A 212 -14.60 1.33 7.98
C ALA A 212 -15.51 2.55 8.17
N ILE A 213 -16.68 2.35 8.77
CA ILE A 213 -17.79 3.30 8.68
C ILE A 213 -17.48 4.66 9.33
N LEU A 214 -16.44 4.76 10.17
CA LEU A 214 -16.15 5.98 10.95
C LEU A 214 -15.04 6.88 10.39
N ARG A 215 -14.10 6.41 9.55
CA ARG A 215 -12.98 7.24 9.06
C ARG A 215 -13.15 7.78 7.64
N TYR A 216 -14.00 7.17 6.81
CA TYR A 216 -14.20 7.53 5.39
C TYR A 216 -15.18 8.69 5.12
N LYS A 217 -15.45 9.50 6.14
CA LYS A 217 -16.70 10.27 6.25
C LYS A 217 -16.81 11.58 5.47
N ARG A 218 -15.97 11.88 4.48
CA ARG A 218 -16.02 13.22 3.83
C ARG A 218 -15.93 13.25 2.32
N ASP A 219 -15.83 12.12 1.64
CA ASP A 219 -15.72 12.15 0.19
C ASP A 219 -17.03 11.91 -0.54
N ARG A 220 -17.78 12.98 -0.73
CA ARG A 220 -19.06 12.97 -1.45
C ARG A 220 -18.95 12.43 -2.88
N TRP A 221 -17.82 12.66 -3.56
CA TRP A 221 -17.63 12.20 -4.94
C TRP A 221 -17.42 10.69 -4.95
N LEU A 222 -16.60 10.17 -4.04
CA LEU A 222 -16.36 8.74 -3.95
C LEU A 222 -17.64 7.93 -3.70
N TYR A 223 -18.54 8.43 -2.83
CA TYR A 223 -19.86 7.82 -2.65
C TYR A 223 -20.72 7.93 -3.91
N TRP A 224 -20.74 9.09 -4.59
CA TRP A 224 -21.43 9.23 -5.88
C TRP A 224 -20.98 8.19 -6.90
N HIS A 225 -19.67 8.10 -7.16
CA HIS A 225 -19.10 7.18 -8.14
C HIS A 225 -19.36 5.71 -7.79
N ARG A 226 -19.21 5.33 -6.51
CA ARG A 226 -19.56 3.97 -6.06
C ARG A 226 -21.05 3.67 -6.26
N GLY A 227 -21.92 4.66 -6.02
CA GLY A 227 -23.35 4.52 -6.26
C GLY A 227 -23.68 4.33 -7.74
N VAL A 228 -23.05 5.09 -8.64
CA VAL A 228 -23.17 4.92 -10.10
C VAL A 228 -22.78 3.50 -10.51
N PHE A 229 -21.66 2.99 -10.00
CA PHE A 229 -21.23 1.62 -10.26
C PHE A 229 -22.24 0.59 -9.77
N ARG A 230 -22.68 0.70 -8.51
CA ARG A 230 -23.67 -0.20 -7.91
C ARG A 230 -24.96 -0.25 -8.73
N TYR A 231 -25.42 0.91 -9.18
CA TYR A 231 -26.58 1.00 -10.07
C TYR A 231 -26.37 0.25 -11.38
N ARG A 232 -25.20 0.42 -12.03
CA ARG A 232 -24.85 -0.27 -13.28
C ARG A 232 -24.79 -1.79 -13.14
N ILE A 233 -24.41 -2.32 -11.97
CA ILE A 233 -24.40 -3.77 -11.71
C ILE A 233 -25.73 -4.29 -11.11
N GLY A 234 -26.77 -3.45 -11.03
CA GLY A 234 -28.09 -3.84 -10.55
C GLY A 234 -28.30 -3.76 -9.03
N ASP A 235 -27.30 -3.32 -8.25
CA ASP A 235 -27.43 -3.03 -6.82
C ASP A 235 -28.08 -1.65 -6.60
N VAL A 236 -29.37 -1.55 -6.95
CA VAL A 236 -30.12 -0.28 -6.88
C VAL A 236 -30.25 0.24 -5.45
N ALA A 237 -30.46 -0.65 -4.48
CA ALA A 237 -30.58 -0.27 -3.08
C ALA A 237 -29.26 0.28 -2.53
N GLY A 238 -28.14 -0.41 -2.77
CA GLY A 238 -26.83 0.05 -2.36
C GLY A 238 -26.38 1.31 -3.09
N ALA A 239 -26.82 1.52 -4.33
CA ALA A 239 -26.60 2.77 -5.06
C ALA A 239 -27.32 3.95 -4.39
N TRP A 240 -28.58 3.77 -4.00
CA TRP A 240 -29.36 4.80 -3.32
C TRP A 240 -28.78 5.18 -1.96
N ASP A 241 -28.33 4.19 -1.17
CA ASP A 241 -27.65 4.43 0.11
C ASP A 241 -26.39 5.31 -0.06
N ASP A 242 -25.61 5.05 -1.10
CA ASP A 242 -24.42 5.83 -1.43
C ASP A 242 -24.76 7.26 -1.87
N TRP A 243 -25.76 7.43 -2.73
CA TRP A 243 -26.22 8.73 -3.20
C TRP A 243 -26.79 9.59 -2.06
N LEU A 244 -27.58 9.01 -1.16
CA LEU A 244 -28.06 9.69 0.04
C LEU A 244 -26.92 10.14 0.95
N LEU A 245 -25.85 9.33 1.06
CA LEU A 245 -24.67 9.72 1.83
C LEU A 245 -23.89 10.84 1.12
N ALA A 246 -23.76 10.77 -0.20
CA ALA A 246 -23.16 11.84 -1.00
C ALA A 246 -23.93 13.17 -0.81
N GLU A 247 -25.26 13.16 -0.88
CA GLU A 247 -26.13 14.33 -0.65
C GLU A 247 -25.91 14.91 0.75
N LYS A 248 -25.90 14.08 1.80
CA LYS A 248 -25.61 14.50 3.18
C LYS A 248 -24.23 15.16 3.33
N LEU A 249 -23.28 14.79 2.47
CA LEU A 249 -21.93 15.37 2.39
C LEU A 249 -21.86 16.59 1.45
N GLY A 250 -23.01 17.08 0.97
CA GLY A 250 -23.11 18.27 0.12
C GLY A 250 -22.74 17.99 -1.33
N PHE A 251 -23.08 16.82 -1.87
CA PHE A 251 -22.99 16.54 -3.29
C PHE A 251 -24.01 17.37 -4.08
N PRO A 252 -23.57 18.16 -5.09
CA PRO A 252 -24.47 19.05 -5.81
C PRO A 252 -25.32 18.31 -6.85
N ASP A 253 -26.55 18.79 -7.05
CA ASP A 253 -27.45 18.36 -8.12
C ASP A 253 -27.75 16.85 -8.18
N LEU A 254 -27.79 16.15 -7.03
CA LEU A 254 -27.94 14.69 -6.98
C LEU A 254 -29.10 14.19 -7.86
N TYR A 255 -30.31 14.74 -7.66
CA TYR A 255 -31.50 14.30 -8.39
C TYR A 255 -31.38 14.47 -9.91
N ARG A 256 -30.79 15.59 -10.37
CA ARG A 256 -30.57 15.84 -11.80
C ARG A 256 -29.62 14.79 -12.38
N ARG A 257 -28.52 14.50 -11.69
CA ARG A 257 -27.53 13.52 -12.15
C ARG A 257 -28.06 12.08 -12.12
N CYS A 258 -28.88 11.74 -11.13
CA CYS A 258 -29.58 10.45 -11.11
C CYS A 258 -30.55 10.32 -12.29
N ASP A 259 -31.34 11.37 -12.60
CA ASP A 259 -32.24 11.38 -13.75
C ASP A 259 -31.47 11.22 -15.07
N GLU A 260 -30.35 11.93 -15.25
CA GLU A 260 -29.43 11.75 -16.39
C GLU A 260 -28.94 10.29 -16.51
N LEU A 261 -28.43 9.71 -15.43
CA LEU A 261 -27.95 8.32 -15.40
C LEU A 261 -29.04 7.30 -15.77
N THR A 262 -30.28 7.51 -15.33
CA THR A 262 -31.39 6.61 -15.66
C THR A 262 -31.82 6.68 -17.12
N ARG A 263 -31.68 7.85 -17.76
CA ARG A 263 -32.00 8.03 -19.19
C ARG A 263 -30.95 7.36 -20.08
N ASP A 264 -29.67 7.45 -19.71
CA ASP A 264 -28.57 6.85 -20.49
C ASP A 264 -28.58 5.31 -20.45
N ASN A 265 -29.10 4.70 -19.38
CA ASN A 265 -29.22 3.24 -19.25
C ASN A 265 -30.53 2.67 -19.84
N GLY A 266 -31.41 3.52 -20.39
CA GLY A 266 -32.71 3.16 -20.96
C GLY A 266 -32.74 3.05 -22.49
N ALA A 267 -31.59 3.16 -23.16
CA ALA A 267 -31.40 3.01 -24.61
C ALA A 267 -30.63 1.72 -24.95
#